data_AF-A0A2D5WJN8-F1
#
_entry.id   AF-A0A2D5WJN8-F1
#
_cell.length_a   1.000
_cell.length_b   1.000
_cell.length_c   1.000
_cell.angle_alpha   90.00
_cell.angle_beta   90.00
_cell.angle_gamma   90.00
#
_symmetry.space_group_name_H-M   'P 1'
#
loop_
_entity.id
_entity.type
_entity.pdbx_description
1 polymer ?
#
loop_
_entity_poly.entity_id
_entity_poly.type
_entity_poly.pdbx_seq_one_letter_code
_entity_poly.pdbx_strand_id
1 'polypeptide(L)'
;MFKSLLSLLLFIHCASLGFAQSQWRTEKKWAFKTGGSVYSSPAIGSDGTIYVGSTDNNLYAINPRGRKKWAFKTGDWVFSSPAIGSDGTIYVGSTDNNLYAINP
;
A
#
# COMPACT_ATOMS: atom_id res chain seq x y z
N MET A 1 13.70 -62.55 -5.75
CA MET A 1 12.42 -62.21 -6.39
C MET A 1 11.31 -62.30 -5.35
N PHE A 2 10.64 -61.16 -5.12
CA PHE A 2 9.24 -60.97 -4.72
C PHE A 2 8.66 -61.59 -3.42
N LYS A 3 8.30 -60.65 -2.51
CA LYS A 3 7.07 -60.55 -1.68
C LYS A 3 6.89 -61.57 -0.55
N SER A 4 6.43 -61.24 0.66
CA SER A 4 5.79 -60.04 1.21
C SER A 4 5.58 -60.32 2.70
N LEU A 5 6.10 -59.47 3.62
CA LEU A 5 5.75 -59.54 5.04
C LEU A 5 4.50 -58.69 5.28
N LEU A 6 3.51 -59.29 5.95
CA LEU A 6 2.27 -58.69 6.39
C LEU A 6 2.29 -58.53 7.92
N SER A 7 1.66 -57.46 8.42
CA SER A 7 1.27 -57.21 9.83
C SER A 7 2.41 -56.76 10.77
N LEU A 8 2.30 -55.77 11.66
CA LEU A 8 1.15 -55.31 12.46
C LEU A 8 1.57 -54.02 13.26
N LEU A 9 0.70 -52.98 13.29
CA LEU A 9 0.53 -51.90 14.33
C LEU A 9 1.54 -50.71 14.34
N LEU A 10 1.20 -49.42 14.53
CA LEU A 10 -0.02 -48.75 15.02
C LEU A 10 0.07 -47.21 14.77
N PHE A 11 -1.08 -46.56 14.46
CA PHE A 11 -1.44 -45.12 14.54
C PHE A 11 -0.51 -44.08 13.85
N ILE A 12 -0.97 -43.28 12.88
CA ILE A 12 -1.97 -42.21 13.08
C ILE A 12 -2.84 -42.06 11.82
N HIS A 13 -4.14 -42.12 12.05
CA HIS A 13 -5.19 -41.69 11.14
C HIS A 13 -5.33 -40.15 11.22
N CYS A 14 -5.92 -39.56 10.20
CA CYS A 14 -6.41 -38.17 10.16
C CYS A 14 -5.41 -37.11 9.69
N ALA A 15 -5.45 -36.77 8.40
CA ALA A 15 -6.23 -35.61 7.97
C ALA A 15 -6.16 -35.49 6.45
N SER A 16 -7.27 -35.85 5.80
CA SER A 16 -7.73 -35.18 4.59
C SER A 16 -8.02 -33.72 4.92
N LEU A 17 -6.99 -32.90 5.02
CA LEU A 17 -7.13 -31.45 5.00
C LEU A 17 -6.05 -30.97 4.04
N GLY A 18 -6.46 -30.82 2.78
CA GLY A 18 -5.76 -29.95 1.86
C GLY A 18 -5.76 -28.55 2.46
N PHE A 19 -4.83 -28.29 3.36
CA PHE A 19 -4.41 -26.95 3.67
C PHE A 19 -3.73 -26.46 2.39
N ALA A 20 -4.53 -25.86 1.51
CA ALA A 20 -4.02 -24.87 0.59
C ALA A 20 -3.38 -23.81 1.48
N GLN A 21 -2.09 -23.96 1.76
CA GLN A 21 -1.29 -22.91 2.36
C GLN A 21 -1.53 -21.69 1.47
N SER A 22 -2.11 -20.63 2.03
CA SER A 22 -2.26 -19.37 1.33
C SER A 22 -0.86 -18.97 0.87
N GLN A 23 -0.60 -19.11 -0.43
CA GLN A 23 0.64 -18.67 -1.03
C GLN A 23 0.62 -17.15 -0.97
N TRP A 24 1.20 -16.58 0.09
CA TRP A 24 1.48 -15.15 0.14
C TRP A 24 2.59 -14.88 -0.88
N ARG A 25 2.19 -14.68 -2.14
CA ARG A 25 3.13 -14.28 -3.18
C ARG A 25 3.29 -12.77 -3.13
N THR A 26 4.46 -12.32 -2.70
CA THR A 26 4.83 -10.91 -2.83
C THR A 26 5.05 -10.60 -4.31
N GLU A 27 4.08 -9.95 -4.93
CA GLU A 27 4.20 -9.44 -6.28
C GLU A 27 3.78 -7.98 -6.36
N LYS A 28 4.45 -7.23 -7.25
CA LYS A 28 4.14 -5.82 -7.48
C LYS A 28 2.73 -5.70 -8.06
N LYS A 29 1.79 -5.13 -7.30
CA LYS A 29 0.42 -4.85 -7.77
C LYS A 29 0.37 -3.73 -8.82
N TRP A 30 1.03 -2.62 -8.53
CA TRP A 30 1.22 -1.48 -9.45
C TRP A 30 2.34 -0.57 -8.93
N ALA A 31 2.78 0.38 -9.75
CA ALA A 31 3.59 1.52 -9.30
C ALA A 31 3.07 2.80 -9.95
N PHE A 32 3.13 3.90 -9.21
CA PHE A 32 2.81 5.23 -9.71
C PHE A 32 4.09 6.06 -9.75
N LYS A 33 4.42 6.63 -10.91
CA LYS A 33 5.62 7.46 -11.09
C LYS A 33 5.27 8.92 -10.86
N THR A 34 5.86 9.52 -9.82
CA THR A 34 5.90 10.97 -9.60
C THR A 34 6.96 11.61 -10.50
N GLY A 35 6.93 12.94 -10.64
CA GLY A 35 7.98 13.71 -11.30
C GLY A 35 9.24 13.86 -10.45
N GLY A 36 9.10 13.83 -9.12
CA GLY A 36 10.19 13.97 -8.15
C GLY A 36 10.39 12.74 -7.27
N SER A 37 11.34 12.83 -6.34
CA SER A 37 11.54 11.81 -5.31
C SER A 37 10.35 11.77 -4.35
N VAL A 38 10.10 10.60 -3.76
CA VAL A 38 9.08 10.40 -2.72
C VAL A 38 9.79 10.02 -1.43
N TYR A 39 9.88 10.97 -0.50
CA TYR A 39 10.51 10.76 0.82
C TYR A 39 9.48 10.62 1.94
N SER A 40 8.23 10.99 1.67
CA SER A 40 7.14 10.93 2.64
C SER A 40 6.52 9.54 2.72
N SER A 41 5.96 9.20 3.89
CA SER A 41 5.03 8.06 3.97
C SER A 41 3.68 8.47 3.37
N PRO A 42 2.95 7.56 2.70
CA PRO A 42 1.61 7.86 2.20
C PRO A 42 0.57 7.84 3.32
N ALA A 43 -0.55 8.55 3.12
CA ALA A 43 -1.77 8.42 3.92
C ALA A 43 -2.89 7.80 3.07
N ILE A 44 -3.74 6.98 3.69
CA ILE A 44 -4.85 6.30 3.00
C ILE A 44 -6.18 6.82 3.58
N GLY A 45 -7.00 7.43 2.74
CA GLY A 45 -8.34 7.88 3.09
C GLY A 45 -9.33 6.72 3.28
N SER A 46 -10.48 7.01 3.89
CA SER A 46 -11.54 6.02 4.12
C SER A 46 -12.11 5.42 2.83
N ASP A 47 -12.01 6.13 1.71
CA ASP A 47 -12.40 5.66 0.37
C ASP A 47 -11.30 4.85 -0.35
N GLY A 48 -10.16 4.64 0.31
CA GLY A 48 -8.98 3.96 -0.25
C GLY A 48 -8.10 4.85 -1.13
N THR A 49 -8.37 6.15 -1.23
CA THR A 49 -7.47 7.10 -1.90
C THR A 49 -6.15 7.18 -1.15
N ILE A 50 -5.05 7.11 -1.89
CA ILE A 50 -3.69 7.16 -1.39
C ILE A 50 -3.12 8.55 -1.68
N TYR A 51 -2.70 9.24 -0.63
CA TYR A 51 -2.11 10.57 -0.69
C TYR A 51 -0.61 10.50 -0.42
N VAL A 52 0.20 11.16 -1.25
CA VAL A 52 1.66 11.16 -1.09
C VAL A 52 2.30 12.42 -1.65
N GLY A 53 3.25 12.99 -0.90
CA GLY A 53 4.01 14.17 -1.31
C GLY A 53 5.27 13.81 -2.12
N SER A 54 5.65 14.69 -3.05
CA SER A 54 6.86 14.54 -3.86
C SER A 54 7.68 15.83 -3.96
N THR A 55 8.98 15.69 -4.25
CA THR A 55 9.90 16.80 -4.52
C THR A 55 9.70 17.46 -5.88
N ASP A 56 8.66 17.12 -6.62
CA ASP A 56 8.22 17.88 -7.82
C ASP A 56 7.19 18.97 -7.49
N ASN A 57 7.07 19.29 -6.19
CA ASN A 57 6.17 20.29 -5.63
C ASN A 57 4.70 19.85 -5.71
N ASN A 58 4.42 18.54 -5.71
CA ASN A 58 3.03 18.06 -5.72
C ASN A 58 2.71 17.15 -4.54
N LEU A 59 1.48 17.30 -4.04
CA LEU A 59 0.73 16.26 -3.36
C LEU A 59 -0.09 15.50 -4.42
N TYR A 60 0.05 14.18 -4.47
CA TYR A 60 -0.71 13.31 -5.36
C TYR A 60 -1.84 12.61 -4.62
N ALA A 61 -3.01 12.52 -5.24
CA ALA A 61 -4.07 11.59 -4.86
C ALA A 61 -4.17 10.47 -5.90
N ILE A 62 -4.06 9.22 -5.46
CA ILE A 62 -3.99 8.02 -6.30
C ILE A 62 -5.09 7.06 -5.86
N ASN A 63 -5.83 6.48 -6.80
CA ASN A 63 -6.86 5.50 -6.48
C ASN A 63 -6.26 4.11 -6.16
N PRO A 64 -7.03 3.16 -5.58
CA PRO A 64 -6.54 1.82 -5.26
C PRO A 64 -5.99 0.99 -6.46
N ARG A 65 -6.30 1.42 -7.69
CA ARG A 65 -5.83 0.80 -8.94
C ARG A 65 -4.52 1.44 -9.45
N GLY A 66 -3.91 2.35 -8.70
CA GLY A 66 -2.65 3.01 -9.05
C GLY A 66 -2.79 4.12 -10.10
N ARG A 67 -4.00 4.65 -10.33
CA ARG A 67 -4.22 5.78 -11.26
C ARG A 67 -4.36 7.08 -10.49
N LYS A 68 -3.77 8.15 -11.01
CA LYS A 68 -3.93 9.52 -10.49
C LYS A 68 -5.41 9.90 -10.48
N LYS A 69 -5.94 10.32 -9.32
CA LYS A 69 -7.21 11.06 -9.19
C LYS A 69 -6.95 12.53 -9.50
N TRP A 70 -6.01 13.14 -8.78
CA TRP A 70 -5.58 14.53 -8.97
C TRP A 70 -4.16 14.76 -8.43
N ALA A 71 -3.62 15.94 -8.70
CA ALA A 71 -2.39 16.43 -8.06
C ALA A 71 -2.61 17.90 -7.65
N PHE A 72 -2.11 18.29 -6.49
CA PHE A 72 -2.13 19.65 -5.98
C PHE A 72 -0.70 20.18 -5.93
N LYS A 73 -0.45 21.30 -6.61
CA LYS A 73 0.88 21.91 -6.70
C LYS A 73 1.10 22.89 -5.55
N THR A 74 2.10 22.62 -4.71
CA THR A 74 2.63 23.54 -3.71
C THR A 74 3.67 24.47 -4.34
N GLY A 75 4.14 25.46 -3.58
CA GLY A 75 5.20 26.37 -4.00
C GLY A 75 6.56 25.67 -4.14
N ASP A 76 6.84 24.67 -3.31
CA ASP A 76 8.11 23.93 -3.30
C ASP A 76 7.93 22.47 -2.85
N TRP A 77 9.02 21.73 -2.64
CA TRP A 77 9.03 20.31 -2.30
C TRP A 77 8.07 19.91 -1.18
N VAL A 78 7.44 18.75 -1.35
CA VAL A 78 6.55 18.14 -0.36
C VAL A 78 7.25 16.93 0.27
N PHE A 79 8.02 17.18 1.33
CA PHE A 79 8.72 16.13 2.08
C PHE A 79 7.89 15.52 3.22
N SER A 80 6.88 16.24 3.71
CA SER A 80 6.10 15.80 4.86
C SER A 80 5.12 14.67 4.50
N SER A 81 4.87 13.78 5.45
CA SER A 81 3.81 12.78 5.31
C SER A 81 2.44 13.45 5.42
N PRO A 82 1.49 13.19 4.51
CA PRO A 82 0.16 13.79 4.61
C PRO A 82 -0.58 13.31 5.87
N ALA A 83 -1.41 14.16 6.44
CA ALA A 83 -2.38 13.82 7.48
C ALA A 83 -3.81 14.04 6.97
N ILE A 84 -4.75 13.20 7.38
CA ILE A 84 -6.16 13.29 6.94
C ILE A 84 -7.01 13.62 8.17
N GLY A 85 -7.72 14.74 8.12
CA GLY A 85 -8.69 15.14 9.14
C GLY A 85 -9.93 14.24 9.14
N SER A 86 -10.70 14.29 10.23
CA SER A 86 -11.96 13.54 10.34
C SER A 86 -13.03 14.02 9.34
N ASP A 87 -12.90 15.25 8.84
CA ASP A 87 -13.70 15.85 7.78
C ASP A 87 -13.22 15.47 6.36
N GLY A 88 -12.11 14.75 6.25
CA GLY A 88 -11.49 14.36 4.98
C GLY A 88 -10.52 15.39 4.41
N THR A 89 -10.28 16.53 5.07
CA THR A 89 -9.27 17.50 4.63
C THR A 89 -7.87 16.90 4.74
N ILE A 90 -7.06 17.07 3.70
CA ILE A 90 -5.68 16.60 3.65
C ILE A 90 -4.73 17.73 4.02
N TYR A 91 -3.92 17.51 5.06
CA TYR A 91 -2.93 18.45 5.56
C TYR A 91 -1.54 17.99 5.13
N VAL A 92 -0.76 18.91 4.55
CA VAL A 92 0.62 18.62 4.14
C VAL A 92 1.49 19.87 4.21
N GLY A 93 2.67 19.74 4.80
CA GLY A 93 3.69 20.79 4.84
C GLY A 93 4.61 20.75 3.61
N SER A 94 4.99 21.93 3.12
CA SER A 94 5.94 22.11 2.02
C SER A 94 7.16 22.92 2.49
N THR A 95 8.28 22.79 1.77
CA THR A 95 9.48 23.60 2.00
C THR A 95 9.32 25.07 1.60
N ASP A 96 8.19 25.45 0.99
CA ASP A 96 7.83 26.84 0.72
C ASP A 96 7.39 27.64 1.97
N ASN A 97 7.59 27.06 3.16
CA ASN A 97 7.20 27.57 4.47
C ASN A 97 5.69 27.58 4.75
N ASN A 98 4.88 26.86 3.96
CA ASN A 98 3.43 26.76 4.19
C ASN A 98 2.98 25.35 4.61
N LEU A 99 1.92 25.35 5.42
CA LEU A 99 1.04 24.19 5.62
C LEU A 99 -0.18 24.36 4.72
N TYR A 100 -0.48 23.35 3.93
CA TYR A 100 -1.65 23.33 3.05
C TYR A 100 -2.75 22.47 3.65
N ALA A 101 -4.00 22.95 3.54
CA ALA A 101 -5.22 22.19 3.81
C ALA A 101 -5.97 22.05 2.48
N ILE A 102 -6.07 20.82 1.97
CA ILE A 102 -6.64 20.50 0.66
C ILE A 102 -7.94 19.74 0.85
N ASN A 103 -9.01 20.23 0.22
CA ASN A 103 -10.25 19.46 0.12
C ASN A 103 -10.14 18.42 -1.01
N PRO A 104 -10.57 17.17 -0.78
CA PRO A 104 -10.43 16.08 -1.74
C PRO A 104 -11.25 16.21 -3.02
#